data_AF-A0A1X0ULI5-F1
#
_entry.id   AF-A0A1X0ULI5-F1
#
_cell.length_a   1.000
_cell.length_b   1.000
_cell.length_c   1.000
_cell.angle_alpha   90.00
_cell.angle_beta   90.00
_cell.angle_gamma   90.00
#
_symmetry.space_group_name_H-M   'P 1'
#
loop_
_entity.id
_entity.type
_entity.pdbx_description
1 polymer ?
#
loop_
_entity_poly.entity_id
_entity_poly.type
_entity_poly.pdbx_seq_one_letter_code
_entity_poly.pdbx_strand_id
1 'polypeptide(L)'
;MSDDKDAAADADRKPREKLRLHERVEAKLSASMGFCVFCTVLLVSLIALGIIGNYYDQGWNASQWGPVAAWFGGMLTAGAVTLSLYQSRAAKKEADQNRQDAERRHVEQIEERKNFRQIDSLSPVWAALNTLTVPATMFAASLELLHTMKGQVLVQPDHGGAAAAIGFSQEQVRSASSLAIEQYKELAPYLMSTEMSFTETLIVMDHPKILPHVEKLYNSFGHYHKYADKTVAAVIKGQEFDFKELRRLKSEVSQQRNIIVNAAREHLNGARPLYLYEESTQSDLPASK
;
A
#
# COMPACT_ATOMS: atom_id res chain seq x y z
N MET A 1 -3.22 27.74 -8.63
CA MET A 1 -2.38 28.20 -7.49
C MET A 1 -1.54 27.04 -6.95
N SER A 2 -0.93 26.25 -7.84
CA SER A 2 -0.15 25.05 -7.51
C SER A 2 1.16 24.96 -8.31
N ASP A 3 1.48 25.93 -9.17
CA ASP A 3 2.68 25.92 -10.01
C ASP A 3 3.92 26.57 -9.36
N ASP A 4 3.76 27.32 -8.26
CA ASP A 4 4.89 28.04 -7.63
C ASP A 4 5.70 27.19 -6.63
N LYS A 5 5.22 26.01 -6.21
CA LYS A 5 5.95 25.16 -5.26
C LYS A 5 7.03 24.28 -5.92
N ASP A 6 6.87 23.94 -7.20
CA ASP A 6 7.82 23.08 -7.90
C ASP A 6 9.08 23.85 -8.36
N ALA A 7 8.95 25.18 -8.58
CA ALA A 7 10.10 26.03 -8.89
C ALA A 7 11.08 26.20 -7.71
N ALA A 8 10.59 26.13 -6.47
CA ALA A 8 11.43 26.24 -5.27
C ALA A 8 12.22 24.95 -4.98
N ALA A 9 11.70 23.77 -5.37
CA ALA A 9 12.39 22.50 -5.18
C ALA A 9 13.52 22.26 -6.20
N ASP A 10 13.45 22.85 -7.39
CA ASP A 10 14.48 22.69 -8.43
C ASP A 10 15.69 23.63 -8.23
N ALA A 11 15.50 24.75 -7.51
CA ALA A 11 16.58 25.69 -7.18
C ALA A 11 17.62 25.09 -6.19
N ASP A 12 17.19 24.16 -5.32
CA ASP A 12 18.06 23.55 -4.30
C ASP A 12 18.75 22.25 -4.78
N ARG A 13 18.34 21.69 -5.93
CA ARG A 13 18.98 20.48 -6.51
C ARG A 13 20.28 20.77 -7.25
N LYS A 14 20.39 21.91 -7.95
CA LYS A 14 21.55 22.23 -8.80
C LYS A 14 22.89 22.41 -8.06
N PRO A 15 22.99 22.93 -6.81
CA PRO A 15 24.28 23.06 -6.14
C PRO A 15 24.84 21.74 -5.60
N ARG A 16 23.98 20.75 -5.27
CA ARG A 16 24.43 19.46 -4.69
C ARG A 16 25.13 18.53 -5.68
N GLU A 17 24.83 18.63 -6.96
CA GLU A 17 25.46 17.77 -7.98
C GLU A 17 26.89 18.22 -8.31
N LYS A 18 27.15 19.55 -8.32
CA LYS A 18 28.49 20.09 -8.57
C LYS A 18 29.48 19.77 -7.44
N LEU A 19 29.02 19.72 -6.20
CA LEU A 19 29.85 19.33 -5.04
C LEU A 19 30.34 17.87 -5.13
N ARG A 20 29.51 16.94 -5.62
CA ARG A 20 29.89 15.54 -5.78
C ARG A 20 30.92 15.30 -6.88
N LEU A 21 30.95 16.14 -7.91
CA LEU A 21 31.93 16.03 -9.00
C LEU A 21 33.33 16.43 -8.53
N HIS A 22 33.43 17.50 -7.72
CA HIS A 22 34.71 17.94 -7.17
C HIS A 22 35.31 16.91 -6.21
N GLU A 23 34.50 16.36 -5.29
CA GLU A 23 34.96 15.31 -4.36
C GLU A 23 35.42 14.04 -5.09
N ARG A 24 34.74 13.63 -6.17
CA ARG A 24 35.17 12.50 -7.00
C ARG A 24 36.49 12.78 -7.74
N VAL A 25 36.70 14.01 -8.19
CA VAL A 25 37.92 14.43 -8.89
C VAL A 25 39.09 14.53 -7.90
N GLU A 26 38.90 15.09 -6.71
CA GLU A 26 39.91 15.16 -5.66
C GLU A 26 40.28 13.77 -5.11
N ALA A 27 39.31 12.86 -4.95
CA ALA A 27 39.58 11.47 -4.57
C ALA A 27 40.39 10.73 -5.64
N LYS A 28 40.10 10.96 -6.92
CA LYS A 28 40.90 10.39 -8.03
C LYS A 28 42.29 11.01 -8.14
N LEU A 29 42.41 12.33 -7.93
CA LEU A 29 43.68 13.05 -7.97
C LEU A 29 44.59 12.69 -6.80
N SER A 30 44.05 12.59 -5.58
CA SER A 30 44.83 12.16 -4.41
C SER A 30 45.29 10.70 -4.52
N ALA A 31 44.44 9.81 -5.03
CA ALA A 31 44.82 8.43 -5.32
C ALA A 31 45.89 8.34 -6.43
N SER A 32 45.76 9.14 -7.49
CA SER A 32 46.73 9.22 -8.59
C SER A 32 48.08 9.80 -8.16
N MET A 33 48.07 10.88 -7.36
CA MET A 33 49.29 11.49 -6.84
C MET A 33 50.02 10.56 -5.87
N GLY A 34 49.30 9.86 -4.98
CA GLY A 34 49.88 8.85 -4.10
C GLY A 34 50.55 7.71 -4.86
N PHE A 35 49.91 7.22 -5.93
CA PHE A 35 50.48 6.19 -6.79
C PHE A 35 51.73 6.68 -7.55
N CYS A 36 51.70 7.88 -8.13
CA CYS A 36 52.85 8.46 -8.80
C CYS A 36 54.04 8.67 -7.85
N VAL A 37 53.81 9.23 -6.66
CA VAL A 37 54.87 9.43 -5.66
C VAL A 37 55.41 8.10 -5.16
N PHE A 38 54.56 7.10 -4.94
CA PHE A 38 55.02 5.76 -4.58
C PHE A 38 55.88 5.13 -5.68
N CYS A 39 55.44 5.20 -6.94
CA CYS A 39 56.18 4.69 -8.09
C CYS A 39 57.51 5.42 -8.28
N THR A 40 57.58 6.74 -8.14
CA THR A 40 58.85 7.48 -8.28
C THR A 40 59.80 7.16 -7.14
N VAL A 41 59.33 7.09 -5.89
CA VAL A 41 60.16 6.68 -4.75
C VAL A 41 60.68 5.26 -4.94
N LEU A 42 59.84 4.32 -5.38
CA LEU A 42 60.23 2.94 -5.64
C LEU A 42 61.26 2.83 -6.77
N LEU A 43 61.05 3.56 -7.87
CA LEU A 43 61.94 3.56 -9.03
C LEU A 43 63.29 4.21 -8.69
N VAL A 44 63.30 5.33 -7.96
CA VAL A 44 64.52 5.97 -7.45
C VAL A 44 65.25 5.04 -6.48
N SER A 45 64.54 4.33 -5.61
CA SER A 45 65.14 3.34 -4.69
C SER A 45 65.79 2.19 -5.46
N LEU A 46 65.12 1.65 -6.49
CA LEU A 46 65.66 0.60 -7.35
C LEU A 46 66.90 1.07 -8.13
N ILE A 47 66.87 2.30 -8.66
CA ILE A 47 68.03 2.89 -9.34
C ILE A 47 69.20 3.07 -8.37
N ALA A 48 68.97 3.62 -7.17
CA ALA A 48 70.01 3.78 -6.17
C ALA A 48 70.63 2.44 -5.76
N LEU A 49 69.81 1.40 -5.55
CA LEU A 49 70.28 0.04 -5.28
C LEU A 49 71.09 -0.55 -6.45
N GLY A 50 70.64 -0.32 -7.70
CA GLY A 50 71.36 -0.76 -8.88
C GLY A 50 72.73 -0.09 -9.04
N ILE A 51 72.82 1.21 -8.76
CA ILE A 51 74.08 1.97 -8.80
C ILE A 51 75.02 1.48 -7.70
N ILE A 52 74.53 1.30 -6.46
CA ILE A 52 75.34 0.77 -5.35
C ILE A 52 75.81 -0.66 -5.68
N GLY A 53 74.93 -1.51 -6.20
CA GLY A 53 75.30 -2.88 -6.61
C GLY A 53 76.40 -2.91 -7.67
N ASN A 54 76.31 -2.03 -8.67
CA ASN A 54 77.28 -1.95 -9.77
C ASN A 54 78.60 -1.27 -9.36
N TYR A 55 78.58 -0.35 -8.39
CA TYR A 55 79.79 0.36 -7.93
C TYR A 55 80.65 -0.50 -6.98
N TYR A 56 80.07 -1.52 -6.34
CA TYR A 56 80.74 -2.42 -5.39
C TYR A 56 81.00 -3.83 -5.95
N ASP A 57 81.10 -3.97 -7.27
CA ASP A 57 81.34 -5.23 -8.00
C ASP A 57 82.71 -5.91 -7.70
N GLN A 58 83.50 -5.34 -6.77
CA GLN A 58 84.77 -5.88 -6.29
C GLN A 58 84.74 -6.57 -4.91
N GLY A 59 83.57 -6.82 -4.28
CA GLY A 59 83.60 -7.64 -3.06
C GLY A 59 82.38 -7.69 -2.14
N TRP A 60 81.16 -7.51 -2.64
CA TRP A 60 79.98 -7.80 -1.82
C TRP A 60 79.67 -9.31 -1.84
N ASN A 61 80.02 -9.99 -0.75
CA ASN A 61 79.74 -11.41 -0.58
C ASN A 61 78.22 -11.63 -0.51
N ALA A 62 77.70 -12.73 -1.08
CA ALA A 62 76.26 -13.03 -1.18
C ALA A 62 75.52 -12.95 0.18
N SER A 63 76.24 -13.07 1.29
CA SER A 63 75.73 -12.92 2.66
C SER A 63 75.17 -11.52 2.98
N GLN A 64 75.50 -10.47 2.21
CA GLN A 64 75.05 -9.09 2.49
C GLN A 64 73.72 -8.71 1.82
N TRP A 65 73.26 -9.47 0.82
CA TRP A 65 71.95 -9.26 0.17
C TRP A 65 70.77 -9.77 1.02
N GLY A 66 71.02 -10.75 1.90
CA GLY A 66 70.00 -11.32 2.79
C GLY A 66 69.30 -10.26 3.66
N PRO A 67 70.03 -9.42 4.40
CA PRO A 67 69.43 -8.36 5.23
C PRO A 67 68.63 -7.32 4.44
N VAL A 68 69.11 -6.91 3.25
CA VAL A 68 68.42 -5.92 2.41
C VAL A 68 67.13 -6.51 1.85
N ALA A 69 67.16 -7.73 1.32
CA ALA A 69 65.98 -8.43 0.83
C ALA A 69 64.94 -8.67 1.95
N ALA A 70 65.39 -9.01 3.16
CA ALA A 70 64.52 -9.18 4.31
C ALA A 70 63.81 -7.88 4.73
N TRP A 71 64.52 -6.74 4.69
CA TRP A 71 63.92 -5.44 5.02
C TRP A 71 62.87 -5.01 3.98
N PHE A 72 63.16 -5.19 2.69
CA PHE A 72 62.18 -4.94 1.62
C PHE A 72 60.96 -5.85 1.71
N GLY A 73 61.15 -7.14 2.00
CA GLY A 73 60.06 -8.08 2.23
C GLY A 73 59.15 -7.62 3.39
N GLY A 74 59.75 -7.20 4.51
CA GLY A 74 59.01 -6.65 5.64
C GLY A 74 58.17 -5.42 5.30
N MET A 75 58.73 -4.46 4.55
CA MET A 75 58.02 -3.25 4.12
C MET A 75 56.87 -3.55 3.17
N LEU A 76 57.05 -4.49 2.23
CA LEU A 76 55.98 -4.92 1.31
C LEU A 76 54.85 -5.63 2.05
N THR A 77 55.15 -6.53 2.99
CA THR A 77 54.13 -7.21 3.80
C THR A 77 53.37 -6.21 4.69
N ALA A 78 54.06 -5.27 5.34
CA ALA A 78 53.43 -4.22 6.15
C ALA A 78 52.52 -3.32 5.28
N GLY A 79 52.96 -2.96 4.07
CA GLY A 79 52.16 -2.21 3.11
C GLY A 79 50.90 -2.97 2.68
N ALA A 80 51.03 -4.25 2.35
CA ALA A 80 49.91 -5.11 1.97
C ALA A 80 48.86 -5.24 3.09
N VAL A 81 49.29 -5.46 4.34
CA VAL A 81 48.39 -5.52 5.51
C VAL A 81 47.68 -4.18 5.72
N THR A 82 48.39 -3.06 5.59
CA THR A 82 47.81 -1.72 5.76
C THR A 82 46.76 -1.43 4.68
N LEU A 83 47.05 -1.78 3.42
CA LEU A 83 46.10 -1.64 2.31
C LEU A 83 44.86 -2.52 2.52
N SER A 84 45.06 -3.77 2.98
CA SER A 84 43.97 -4.68 3.31
C SER A 84 43.07 -4.11 4.40
N LEU A 85 43.64 -3.61 5.51
CA LEU A 85 42.87 -2.96 6.58
C LEU A 85 42.12 -1.71 6.11
N TYR A 86 42.74 -0.91 5.23
CA TYR A 86 42.10 0.26 4.64
C TYR A 86 40.90 -0.13 3.78
N GLN A 87 41.05 -1.11 2.89
CA GLN A 87 39.97 -1.63 2.05
C GLN A 87 38.85 -2.25 2.90
N SER A 88 39.18 -3.02 3.95
CA SER A 88 38.17 -3.56 4.87
C SER A 88 37.40 -2.48 5.61
N ARG A 89 38.06 -1.38 6.02
CA ARG A 89 37.38 -0.23 6.66
C ARG A 89 36.48 0.51 5.68
N ALA A 90 36.93 0.72 4.45
CA ALA A 90 36.13 1.36 3.41
C ALA A 90 34.89 0.51 3.05
N ALA A 91 35.08 -0.80 2.85
CA ALA A 91 34.01 -1.74 2.58
C ALA A 91 33.00 -1.82 3.73
N LYS A 92 33.46 -1.79 4.99
CA LYS A 92 32.55 -1.77 6.15
C LYS A 92 31.70 -0.50 6.18
N LYS A 93 32.29 0.67 5.91
CA LYS A 93 31.54 1.94 5.87
C LYS A 93 30.48 1.94 4.77
N GLU A 94 30.80 1.40 3.59
CA GLU A 94 29.86 1.27 2.49
C GLU A 94 28.74 0.26 2.81
N ALA A 95 29.08 -0.87 3.42
CA ALA A 95 28.11 -1.86 3.87
C ALA A 95 27.13 -1.29 4.91
N ASP A 96 27.62 -0.50 5.87
CA ASP A 96 26.79 0.15 6.89
C ASP A 96 25.84 1.20 6.26
N GLN A 97 26.31 1.96 5.26
CA GLN A 97 25.48 2.92 4.52
C GLN A 97 24.40 2.21 3.69
N ASN A 98 24.77 1.16 2.96
CA ASN A 98 23.83 0.36 2.17
C ASN A 98 22.80 -0.33 3.07
N ARG A 99 23.19 -0.77 4.26
CA ARG A 99 22.28 -1.34 5.25
C ARG A 99 21.26 -0.31 5.74
N GLN A 100 21.69 0.90 6.11
CA GLN A 100 20.78 1.96 6.54
C GLN A 100 19.81 2.38 5.43
N ASP A 101 20.28 2.46 4.19
CA ASP A 101 19.43 2.80 3.05
C ASP A 101 18.43 1.68 2.72
N ALA A 102 18.86 0.41 2.80
CA ALA A 102 17.98 -0.74 2.68
C ALA A 102 16.92 -0.77 3.79
N GLU A 103 17.29 -0.51 5.05
CA GLU A 103 16.36 -0.43 6.18
C GLU A 103 15.33 0.70 5.96
N ARG A 104 15.74 1.87 5.49
CA ARG A 104 14.82 2.97 5.15
C ARG A 104 13.82 2.57 4.06
N ARG A 105 14.30 1.98 2.96
CA ARG A 105 13.44 1.50 1.87
C ARG A 105 12.48 0.41 2.34
N HIS A 106 12.94 -0.50 3.21
CA HIS A 106 12.09 -1.53 3.78
C HIS A 106 10.96 -0.96 4.63
N VAL A 107 11.25 0.04 5.47
CA VAL A 107 10.21 0.71 6.29
C VAL A 107 9.20 1.42 5.39
N GLU A 108 9.67 2.18 4.39
CA GLU A 108 8.80 2.86 3.42
C GLU A 108 7.89 1.85 2.68
N GLN A 109 8.45 0.72 2.21
CA GLN A 109 7.67 -0.32 1.55
C GLN A 109 6.66 -1.02 2.47
N ILE A 110 6.98 -1.21 3.75
CA ILE A 110 6.06 -1.79 4.73
C ILE A 110 4.87 -0.85 4.94
N GLU A 111 5.12 0.46 5.04
CA GLU A 111 4.08 1.47 5.18
C GLU A 111 3.19 1.54 3.93
N GLU A 112 3.78 1.54 2.73
CA GLU A 112 3.02 1.51 1.47
C GLU A 112 2.16 0.25 1.35
N ARG A 113 2.71 -0.93 1.70
CA ARG A 113 1.95 -2.19 1.72
C ARG A 113 0.83 -2.18 2.76
N LYS A 114 1.06 -1.56 3.91
CA LYS A 114 0.02 -1.40 4.94
C LYS A 114 -1.12 -0.54 4.41
N ASN A 115 -0.82 0.60 3.79
CA ASN A 115 -1.81 1.50 3.20
C ASN A 115 -2.60 0.80 2.09
N PHE A 116 -1.94 0.02 1.23
CA PHE A 116 -2.61 -0.75 0.19
C PHE A 116 -3.54 -1.83 0.77
N ARG A 117 -3.07 -2.60 1.76
CA ARG A 117 -3.88 -3.62 2.45
C ARG A 117 -5.13 -3.03 3.10
N GLN A 118 -5.03 -1.83 3.63
CA GLN A 118 -6.18 -1.13 4.21
C GLN A 118 -7.23 -0.82 3.16
N ILE A 119 -6.84 -0.29 2.01
CA ILE A 119 -7.78 -0.02 0.92
C ILE A 119 -8.38 -1.33 0.38
N ASP A 120 -7.53 -2.36 0.21
CA ASP A 120 -7.96 -3.67 -0.28
C ASP A 120 -8.95 -4.36 0.66
N SER A 121 -8.86 -4.10 1.97
CA SER A 121 -9.84 -4.58 2.97
C SER A 121 -11.27 -4.07 2.75
N LEU A 122 -11.50 -3.06 1.90
CA LEU A 122 -12.84 -2.62 1.50
C LEU A 122 -13.47 -3.48 0.40
N SER A 123 -12.66 -4.28 -0.31
CA SER A 123 -13.12 -5.12 -1.42
C SER A 123 -14.24 -6.11 -1.01
N PRO A 124 -14.13 -6.84 0.12
CA PRO A 124 -15.21 -7.71 0.59
C PRO A 124 -16.51 -6.95 0.89
N VAL A 125 -16.42 -5.74 1.46
CA VAL A 125 -17.58 -4.89 1.76
C VAL A 125 -18.30 -4.49 0.47
N TRP A 126 -17.56 -4.10 -0.56
CA TRP A 126 -18.16 -3.77 -1.85
C TRP A 126 -18.78 -4.96 -2.55
N ALA A 127 -18.12 -6.12 -2.49
CA ALA A 127 -18.70 -7.36 -2.99
C ALA A 127 -20.02 -7.67 -2.28
N ALA A 128 -20.05 -7.61 -0.95
CA ALA A 128 -21.25 -7.86 -0.17
C ALA A 128 -22.39 -6.87 -0.49
N LEU A 129 -22.12 -5.56 -0.52
CA LEU A 129 -23.10 -4.53 -0.89
C LEU A 129 -23.63 -4.70 -2.32
N ASN A 130 -22.79 -5.11 -3.27
CA ASN A 130 -23.24 -5.41 -4.62
C ASN A 130 -24.16 -6.64 -4.65
N THR A 131 -23.81 -7.72 -3.94
CA THR A 131 -24.66 -8.92 -3.85
C THR A 131 -26.00 -8.65 -3.17
N LEU A 132 -26.03 -7.71 -2.22
CA LEU A 132 -27.24 -7.27 -1.53
C LEU A 132 -28.21 -6.51 -2.45
N THR A 133 -27.72 -5.91 -3.54
CA THR A 133 -28.49 -4.95 -4.35
C THR A 133 -29.77 -5.59 -4.92
N VAL A 134 -29.67 -6.78 -5.51
CA VAL A 134 -30.80 -7.49 -6.12
C VAL A 134 -31.88 -7.87 -5.09
N PRO A 135 -31.59 -8.64 -4.02
CA PRO A 135 -32.61 -8.98 -3.03
C PRO A 135 -33.19 -7.73 -2.35
N ALA A 136 -32.38 -6.69 -2.11
CA ALA A 136 -32.86 -5.43 -1.55
C ALA A 136 -33.81 -4.68 -2.50
N THR A 137 -33.64 -4.81 -3.82
CA THR A 137 -34.61 -4.26 -4.80
C THR A 137 -35.90 -5.05 -4.85
N MET A 138 -35.84 -6.39 -4.81
CA MET A 138 -37.04 -7.23 -4.82
C MET A 138 -37.89 -7.02 -3.56
N PHE A 139 -37.24 -6.96 -2.39
CA PHE A 139 -37.91 -6.61 -1.15
C PHE A 139 -38.57 -5.23 -1.22
N ALA A 140 -37.85 -4.20 -1.70
CA ALA A 140 -38.43 -2.86 -1.84
C ALA A 140 -39.63 -2.83 -2.80
N ALA A 141 -39.57 -3.55 -3.93
CA ALA A 141 -40.67 -3.64 -4.89
C ALA A 141 -41.90 -4.34 -4.29
N SER A 142 -41.70 -5.40 -3.50
CA SER A 142 -42.79 -6.09 -2.81
C SER A 142 -43.49 -5.20 -1.78
N LEU A 143 -42.74 -4.35 -1.06
CA LEU A 143 -43.31 -3.37 -0.13
C LEU A 143 -44.08 -2.26 -0.84
N GLU A 144 -43.62 -1.81 -2.02
CA GLU A 144 -44.33 -0.82 -2.85
C GLU A 144 -45.65 -1.37 -3.37
N LEU A 145 -45.67 -2.63 -3.82
CA LEU A 145 -46.90 -3.32 -4.20
C LEU A 145 -47.87 -3.39 -3.02
N LEU A 146 -47.39 -3.81 -1.85
CA LEU A 146 -48.20 -3.87 -0.64
C LEU A 146 -48.77 -2.50 -0.25
N HIS A 147 -47.95 -1.45 -0.31
CA HIS A 147 -48.38 -0.07 -0.02
C HIS A 147 -49.48 0.38 -0.99
N THR A 148 -49.30 0.10 -2.29
CA THR A 148 -50.28 0.43 -3.34
C THR A 148 -51.61 -0.30 -3.12
N MET A 149 -51.57 -1.59 -2.84
CA MET A 149 -52.78 -2.39 -2.60
C MET A 149 -53.53 -1.94 -1.34
N LYS A 150 -52.83 -1.62 -0.25
CA LYS A 150 -53.44 -1.04 0.96
C LYS A 150 -54.13 0.29 0.66
N GLY A 151 -53.49 1.15 -0.15
CA GLY A 151 -54.08 2.42 -0.58
C GLY A 151 -55.37 2.24 -1.40
N GLN A 152 -55.41 1.25 -2.30
CA GLN A 152 -56.60 0.97 -3.11
C GLN A 152 -57.78 0.47 -2.26
N VAL A 153 -57.53 -0.33 -1.21
CA VAL A 153 -58.57 -0.82 -0.30
C VAL A 153 -59.24 0.34 0.45
N LEU A 154 -58.49 1.38 0.83
CA LEU A 154 -59.01 2.53 1.56
C LEU A 154 -59.89 3.47 0.70
N VAL A 155 -59.76 3.43 -0.62
CA VAL A 155 -60.41 4.37 -1.54
C VAL A 155 -61.70 3.81 -2.17
N GLN A 156 -62.01 2.52 -2.02
CA GLN A 156 -63.23 1.95 -2.63
C GLN A 156 -64.52 2.50 -1.99
N PRO A 157 -65.39 3.19 -2.77
CA PRO A 157 -66.62 3.77 -2.26
C PRO A 157 -67.71 2.71 -2.02
N ASP A 158 -68.59 3.01 -1.06
CA ASP A 158 -69.70 2.21 -0.55
C ASP A 158 -70.84 2.04 -1.58
N HIS A 159 -70.54 1.40 -2.72
CA HIS A 159 -71.53 1.04 -3.72
C HIS A 159 -71.88 -0.44 -3.57
N GLY A 160 -73.18 -0.78 -3.61
CA GLY A 160 -73.82 -2.01 -3.11
C GLY A 160 -73.33 -3.39 -3.61
N GLY A 161 -72.18 -3.48 -4.27
CA GLY A 161 -71.36 -4.68 -4.45
C GLY A 161 -70.18 -4.81 -3.46
N ALA A 162 -70.14 -3.97 -2.42
CA ALA A 162 -68.98 -3.75 -1.54
C ALA A 162 -68.41 -5.02 -0.89
N ALA A 163 -69.23 -5.98 -0.45
CA ALA A 163 -68.74 -7.14 0.29
C ALA A 163 -67.79 -8.04 -0.53
N ALA A 164 -68.12 -8.31 -1.80
CA ALA A 164 -67.28 -9.13 -2.67
C ALA A 164 -65.98 -8.40 -3.07
N ALA A 165 -66.07 -7.09 -3.32
CA ALA A 165 -64.92 -6.25 -3.65
C ALA A 165 -63.95 -6.08 -2.47
N ILE A 166 -64.48 -5.93 -1.25
CA ILE A 166 -63.69 -5.88 -0.01
C ILE A 166 -62.98 -7.23 0.22
N GLY A 167 -63.67 -8.36 0.06
CA GLY A 167 -63.05 -9.68 0.23
C GLY A 167 -61.90 -9.92 -0.75
N PHE A 168 -62.09 -9.56 -2.02
CA PHE A 168 -61.06 -9.69 -3.05
C PHE A 168 -59.84 -8.80 -2.77
N SER A 169 -60.06 -7.55 -2.35
CA SER A 169 -58.97 -6.62 -2.03
C SER A 169 -58.19 -7.03 -0.77
N GLN A 170 -58.86 -7.59 0.24
CA GLN A 170 -58.20 -8.16 1.42
C GLN A 170 -57.30 -9.34 1.05
N GLU A 171 -57.74 -10.23 0.14
CA GLU A 171 -56.93 -11.35 -0.31
C GLU A 171 -55.69 -10.88 -1.10
N GLN A 172 -55.82 -9.83 -1.91
CA GLN A 172 -54.68 -9.21 -2.59
C GLN A 172 -53.66 -8.62 -1.62
N VAL A 173 -54.11 -7.91 -0.57
CA VAL A 173 -53.23 -7.38 0.49
C VAL A 173 -52.53 -8.52 1.24
N ARG A 174 -53.24 -9.62 1.50
CA ARG A 174 -52.67 -10.81 2.14
C ARG A 174 -51.58 -11.44 1.27
N SER A 175 -51.85 -11.62 -0.02
CA SER A 175 -50.88 -12.15 -0.98
C SER A 175 -49.64 -11.26 -1.09
N ALA A 176 -49.82 -9.94 -1.24
CA ALA A 176 -48.71 -8.97 -1.29
C ALA A 176 -47.89 -8.96 0.02
N SER A 177 -48.54 -9.11 1.18
CA SER A 177 -47.85 -9.21 2.48
C SER A 177 -47.01 -10.50 2.56
N SER A 178 -47.56 -11.63 2.10
CA SER A 178 -46.83 -12.90 2.04
C SER A 178 -45.59 -12.79 1.15
N LEU A 179 -45.73 -12.17 -0.02
CA LEU A 179 -44.61 -11.92 -0.93
C LEU A 179 -43.53 -11.05 -0.27
N ALA A 180 -43.91 -9.97 0.43
CA ALA A 180 -42.93 -9.11 1.11
C ALA A 180 -42.17 -9.84 2.22
N ILE A 181 -42.85 -10.72 2.97
CA ILE A 181 -42.21 -11.57 3.99
C ILE A 181 -41.25 -12.57 3.36
N GLU A 182 -41.64 -13.20 2.25
CA GLU A 182 -40.79 -14.16 1.52
C GLU A 182 -39.53 -13.47 0.97
N GLN A 183 -39.68 -12.32 0.32
CA GLN A 183 -38.56 -11.53 -0.19
C GLN A 183 -37.62 -11.05 0.93
N TYR A 184 -38.16 -10.74 2.12
CA TYR A 184 -37.32 -10.45 3.27
C TYR A 184 -36.51 -11.66 3.75
N LYS A 185 -37.08 -12.87 3.74
CA LYS A 185 -36.35 -14.10 4.09
C LYS A 185 -35.18 -14.35 3.15
N GLU A 186 -35.36 -14.06 1.86
CA GLU A 186 -34.28 -14.12 0.87
C GLU A 186 -33.22 -13.03 1.09
N LEU A 187 -33.63 -11.84 1.55
CA LEU A 187 -32.75 -10.71 1.83
C LEU A 187 -31.90 -10.89 3.10
N ALA A 188 -32.45 -11.47 4.16
CA ALA A 188 -31.82 -11.50 5.49
C ALA A 188 -30.40 -12.11 5.52
N PRO A 189 -30.09 -13.23 4.83
CA PRO A 189 -28.72 -13.76 4.77
C PRO A 189 -27.71 -12.77 4.19
N TYR A 190 -28.10 -11.95 3.21
CA TYR A 190 -27.24 -10.94 2.59
C TYR A 190 -27.03 -9.73 3.49
N LEU A 191 -28.04 -9.33 4.27
CA LEU A 191 -27.88 -8.28 5.29
C LEU A 191 -26.84 -8.70 6.33
N MET A 192 -26.95 -9.92 6.84
CA MET A 192 -26.01 -10.46 7.82
C MET A 192 -24.59 -10.63 7.24
N SER A 193 -24.46 -11.17 6.03
CA SER A 193 -23.17 -11.30 5.33
C SER A 193 -22.50 -9.93 5.11
N THR A 194 -23.29 -8.93 4.73
CA THR A 194 -22.80 -7.55 4.58
C THR A 194 -22.33 -6.99 5.91
N GLU A 195 -23.06 -7.20 7.00
CA GLU A 195 -22.65 -6.75 8.34
C GLU A 195 -21.33 -7.40 8.79
N MET A 196 -21.17 -8.70 8.55
CA MET A 196 -19.92 -9.41 8.86
C MET A 196 -18.74 -8.85 8.07
N SER A 197 -18.95 -8.50 6.79
CA SER A 197 -17.87 -7.93 5.96
C SER A 197 -17.31 -6.62 6.51
N PHE A 198 -18.14 -5.79 7.17
CA PHE A 198 -17.68 -4.57 7.82
C PHE A 198 -16.78 -4.85 9.03
N THR A 199 -17.03 -5.93 9.76
CA THR A 199 -16.28 -6.26 10.98
C THR A 199 -14.80 -6.48 10.67
N GLU A 200 -14.51 -7.24 9.61
CA GLU A 200 -13.14 -7.49 9.17
C GLU A 200 -12.44 -6.19 8.73
N THR A 201 -13.12 -5.38 7.90
CA THR A 201 -12.59 -4.10 7.44
C THR A 201 -12.31 -3.14 8.59
N LEU A 202 -13.20 -3.03 9.58
CA LEU A 202 -13.04 -2.14 10.74
C LEU A 202 -11.90 -2.56 11.66
N ILE A 203 -11.50 -3.84 11.66
CA ILE A 203 -10.33 -4.33 12.41
C ILE A 203 -9.03 -3.95 11.69
N VAL A 204 -9.01 -4.01 10.36
CA VAL A 204 -7.78 -3.80 9.55
C VAL A 204 -7.54 -2.31 9.23
N MET A 205 -8.60 -1.52 9.08
CA MET A 205 -8.54 -0.13 8.66
C MET A 205 -8.14 0.80 9.82
N ASP A 206 -6.95 1.41 9.74
CA ASP A 206 -6.53 2.48 10.68
C ASP A 206 -6.33 3.84 9.99
N HIS A 207 -6.67 3.94 8.70
CA HIS A 207 -6.36 5.14 7.91
C HIS A 207 -7.22 6.34 8.35
N PRO A 208 -6.64 7.46 8.83
CA PRO A 208 -7.36 8.53 9.50
C PRO A 208 -8.36 9.29 8.60
N LYS A 209 -8.11 9.31 7.28
CA LYS A 209 -9.04 9.96 6.33
C LYS A 209 -10.15 9.03 5.83
N ILE A 210 -9.97 7.71 5.90
CA ILE A 210 -10.90 6.74 5.30
C ILE A 210 -11.80 6.13 6.37
N LEU A 211 -11.23 5.81 7.54
CA LEU A 211 -11.95 5.19 8.66
C LEU A 211 -13.25 5.91 9.03
N PRO A 212 -13.31 7.27 9.17
CA PRO A 212 -14.56 7.94 9.52
C PRO A 212 -15.67 7.75 8.46
N HIS A 213 -15.30 7.59 7.19
CA HIS A 213 -16.27 7.33 6.13
C HIS A 213 -16.76 5.89 6.15
N VAL A 214 -15.89 4.93 6.46
CA VAL A 214 -16.24 3.51 6.62
C VAL A 214 -17.16 3.31 7.83
N GLU A 215 -16.87 3.94 8.97
CA GLU A 215 -17.73 3.94 10.15
C GLU A 215 -19.10 4.55 9.85
N LYS A 216 -19.13 5.67 9.13
CA LYS A 216 -20.39 6.28 8.69
C LYS A 216 -21.20 5.34 7.80
N LEU A 217 -20.56 4.69 6.83
CA LEU A 217 -21.20 3.69 5.98
C LEU A 217 -21.75 2.51 6.80
N TYR A 218 -20.96 1.98 7.74
CA TYR A 218 -21.40 0.90 8.64
C TYR A 218 -22.62 1.31 9.47
N ASN A 219 -22.61 2.52 10.03
CA ASN A 219 -23.74 3.04 10.81
C ASN A 219 -25.00 3.24 9.94
N SER A 220 -24.87 3.84 8.76
CA SER A 220 -25.98 3.99 7.81
C SER A 220 -26.52 2.62 7.38
N PHE A 221 -25.65 1.63 7.17
CA PHE A 221 -26.05 0.26 6.86
C PHE A 221 -26.78 -0.40 8.04
N GLY A 222 -26.27 -0.26 9.26
CA GLY A 222 -26.92 -0.78 10.47
C GLY A 222 -28.30 -0.16 10.70
N HIS A 223 -28.49 1.13 10.39
CA HIS A 223 -29.81 1.75 10.39
C HIS A 223 -30.74 1.16 9.34
N TYR A 224 -30.25 0.96 8.11
CA TYR A 224 -31.00 0.31 7.04
C TYR A 224 -31.43 -1.12 7.43
N HIS A 225 -30.50 -1.93 7.96
CA HIS A 225 -30.75 -3.31 8.41
C HIS A 225 -31.85 -3.32 9.48
N LYS A 226 -31.66 -2.59 10.59
CA LYS A 226 -32.65 -2.53 11.69
C LYS A 226 -34.03 -2.04 11.22
N TYR A 227 -34.06 -1.11 10.26
CA TYR A 227 -35.32 -0.60 9.72
C TYR A 227 -36.01 -1.62 8.80
N ALA A 228 -35.26 -2.42 8.04
CA ALA A 228 -35.80 -3.52 7.26
C ALA A 228 -36.47 -4.57 8.17
N ASP A 229 -35.81 -4.97 9.26
CA ASP A 229 -36.34 -5.90 10.28
C ASP A 229 -37.64 -5.35 10.90
N LYS A 230 -37.62 -4.08 11.28
CA LYS A 230 -38.81 -3.40 11.83
C LYS A 230 -39.95 -3.37 10.80
N THR A 231 -39.64 -3.14 9.53
CA THR A 231 -40.62 -3.08 8.45
C THR A 231 -41.29 -4.44 8.25
N VAL A 232 -40.53 -5.54 8.16
CA VAL A 232 -41.13 -6.87 8.03
C VAL A 232 -41.94 -7.26 9.27
N ALA A 233 -41.48 -6.88 10.48
CA ALA A 233 -42.25 -7.10 11.70
C ALA A 233 -43.58 -6.34 11.70
N ALA A 234 -43.61 -5.12 11.16
CA ALA A 234 -44.83 -4.36 10.97
C ALA A 234 -45.76 -5.02 9.94
N VAL A 235 -45.22 -5.49 8.81
CA VAL A 235 -45.98 -6.23 7.79
C VAL A 235 -46.64 -7.48 8.39
N ILE A 236 -45.90 -8.28 9.17
CA ILE A 236 -46.42 -9.48 9.85
C ILE A 236 -47.57 -9.13 10.81
N LYS A 237 -47.46 -8.00 11.52
CA LYS A 237 -48.49 -7.52 12.44
C LYS A 237 -49.64 -6.77 11.77
N GLY A 238 -49.60 -6.62 10.44
CA GLY A 238 -50.57 -5.80 9.70
C GLY A 238 -50.46 -4.29 9.96
N GLN A 239 -49.40 -3.83 10.62
CA GLN A 239 -49.19 -2.43 10.99
C GLN A 239 -48.77 -1.58 9.77
N GLU A 240 -48.89 -0.26 9.92
CA GLU A 240 -48.34 0.70 8.96
C GLU A 240 -46.82 0.77 9.06
N PHE A 241 -46.17 1.04 7.93
CA PHE A 241 -44.73 1.21 7.83
C PHE A 241 -44.42 2.36 6.86
N ASP A 242 -43.36 3.11 7.14
CA ASP A 242 -42.92 4.18 6.25
C ASP A 242 -41.92 3.65 5.23
N PHE A 243 -42.42 3.44 4.01
CA PHE A 243 -41.64 2.99 2.87
C PHE A 243 -40.65 4.05 2.34
N LYS A 244 -40.96 5.35 2.51
CA LYS A 244 -40.07 6.43 2.08
C LYS A 244 -38.80 6.43 2.91
N GLU A 245 -38.91 6.17 4.20
CA GLU A 245 -37.75 6.08 5.10
C GLU A 245 -36.82 4.91 4.74
N LEU A 246 -37.37 3.72 4.39
CA LEU A 246 -36.55 2.59 3.92
C LEU A 246 -35.76 2.95 2.65
N ARG A 247 -36.40 3.63 1.68
CA ARG A 247 -35.73 4.12 0.47
C ARG A 247 -34.65 5.16 0.77
N ARG A 248 -34.94 6.09 1.69
CA ARG A 248 -33.98 7.12 2.14
C ARG A 248 -32.73 6.47 2.72
N LEU A 249 -32.88 5.52 3.64
CA LEU A 249 -31.78 4.78 4.26
C LEU A 249 -30.96 3.99 3.23
N LYS A 250 -31.62 3.31 2.29
CA LYS A 250 -30.92 2.61 1.18
C LYS A 250 -30.10 3.58 0.31
N SER A 251 -30.67 4.74 -0.02
CA SER A 251 -29.97 5.77 -0.79
C SER A 251 -28.75 6.31 -0.04
N GLU A 252 -28.87 6.52 1.28
CA GLU A 252 -27.78 6.97 2.13
C GLU A 252 -26.58 6.01 2.09
N VAL A 253 -26.83 4.69 2.17
CA VAL A 253 -25.81 3.64 2.02
C VAL A 253 -25.11 3.74 0.65
N SER A 254 -25.89 3.90 -0.42
CA SER A 254 -25.33 4.02 -1.78
C SER A 254 -24.50 5.29 -1.98
N GLN A 255 -24.88 6.40 -1.36
CA GLN A 255 -24.14 7.67 -1.46
C GLN A 255 -22.77 7.60 -0.77
N GLN A 256 -22.65 6.90 0.36
CA GLN A 256 -21.37 6.76 1.07
C GLN A 256 -20.30 6.04 0.23
N ARG A 257 -20.69 5.12 -0.66
CA ARG A 257 -19.75 4.43 -1.56
C ARG A 257 -18.90 5.41 -2.37
N ASN A 258 -19.53 6.41 -2.98
CA ASN A 258 -18.82 7.38 -3.82
C ASN A 258 -17.85 8.24 -3.00
N ILE A 259 -18.23 8.59 -1.78
CA ILE A 259 -17.38 9.36 -0.86
C ILE A 259 -16.13 8.56 -0.51
N ILE A 260 -16.28 7.29 -0.13
CA ILE A 260 -15.15 6.41 0.24
C ILE A 260 -14.24 6.15 -0.97
N VAL A 261 -14.81 5.89 -2.15
CA VAL A 261 -14.03 5.67 -3.38
C VAL A 261 -13.22 6.92 -3.74
N ASN A 262 -13.79 8.11 -3.61
CA ASN A 262 -13.07 9.35 -3.88
C ASN A 262 -11.97 9.59 -2.84
N ALA A 263 -12.23 9.35 -1.56
CA ALA A 263 -11.21 9.44 -0.50
C ALA A 263 -10.06 8.45 -0.72
N ALA A 264 -10.37 7.21 -1.13
CA ALA A 264 -9.37 6.20 -1.46
C ALA A 264 -8.55 6.60 -2.70
N ARG A 265 -9.19 7.15 -3.74
CA ARG A 265 -8.49 7.66 -4.92
C ARG A 265 -7.57 8.83 -4.60
N GLU A 266 -8.04 9.79 -3.80
CA GLU A 266 -7.21 10.92 -3.36
C GLU A 266 -5.97 10.43 -2.59
N HIS A 267 -6.15 9.43 -1.71
CA HIS A 267 -5.05 8.79 -1.02
C HIS A 267 -4.07 8.10 -1.98
N LEU A 268 -4.57 7.29 -2.92
CA LEU A 268 -3.74 6.56 -3.89
C LEU A 268 -3.00 7.50 -4.85
N ASN A 269 -3.59 8.63 -5.22
CA ASN A 269 -2.93 9.64 -6.06
C ASN A 269 -1.74 10.30 -5.34
N GLY A 270 -1.74 10.33 -4.01
CA GLY A 270 -0.61 10.79 -3.21
C GLY A 270 0.44 9.71 -2.93
N ALA A 271 0.09 8.44 -3.12
CA ALA A 271 1.01 7.33 -2.92
C ALA A 271 2.02 7.25 -4.08
N ARG A 272 3.29 6.98 -3.77
CA ARG A 272 4.28 6.73 -4.81
C ARG A 272 3.91 5.43 -5.55
N PRO A 273 4.17 5.34 -6.86
CA PRO A 273 4.02 4.08 -7.57
C PRO A 273 4.84 3.02 -6.86
N LEU A 274 4.20 1.92 -6.47
CA LEU A 274 4.92 0.74 -6.00
C LEU A 274 5.80 0.28 -7.17
N TYR A 275 7.11 0.46 -7.02
CA TYR A 275 8.05 -0.23 -7.89
C TYR A 275 7.85 -1.70 -7.60
N LEU A 276 7.12 -2.39 -8.48
CA LEU A 276 7.20 -3.83 -8.58
C LEU A 276 8.66 -4.09 -8.85
N TYR A 277 9.37 -4.53 -7.81
CA TYR A 277 10.66 -5.15 -7.99
C TYR A 277 10.33 -6.34 -8.89
N GLU A 278 10.57 -6.19 -10.19
CA GLU A 278 10.76 -7.34 -11.05
C GLU A 278 11.85 -8.10 -10.33
N GLU A 279 11.43 -9.17 -9.67
CA GLU A 279 12.31 -10.12 -9.04
C GLU A 279 13.25 -10.52 -10.16
N SER A 280 14.43 -9.92 -10.18
CA SER A 280 15.48 -10.24 -11.13
C SER A 280 15.92 -11.62 -10.74
N THR A 281 15.12 -12.60 -11.14
CA THR A 281 15.36 -14.03 -11.11
C THR A 281 16.37 -14.37 -12.20
N GLN A 282 17.24 -13.41 -12.51
CA GLN A 282 18.39 -13.59 -13.37
C GLN A 282 19.51 -14.07 -12.45
N SER A 283 19.38 -15.34 -12.05
CA SER A 283 20.38 -16.37 -12.31
C SER A 283 21.85 -15.91 -12.31
N ASP A 284 22.30 -15.17 -11.30
CA ASP A 284 23.71 -15.19 -10.88
C ASP A 284 23.92 -16.38 -9.93
N LEU A 285 23.45 -17.57 -10.34
CA LEU A 285 24.05 -18.81 -9.87
C LEU A 285 25.43 -18.86 -10.52
N PRO A 286 26.53 -18.85 -9.75
CA PRO A 286 27.84 -19.02 -10.33
C PRO A 286 27.83 -20.36 -11.07
N ALA A 287 28.13 -20.34 -12.37
CA ALA A 287 28.32 -21.54 -13.15
C ALA A 287 29.30 -22.44 -12.41
N SER A 288 28.81 -23.55 -11.83
CA SER A 288 29.65 -24.54 -11.19
C SER A 288 30.60 -25.08 -12.26
N LYS A 289 31.90 -24.86 -12.08
CA LYS A 289 32.94 -25.54 -12.84
C LYS A 289 33.25 -26.89 -12.18
#